data_AF-A0A4S4A3D2-F1
#
_entry.id   AF-A0A4S4A3D2-F1
#
_cell.length_a   1.000
_cell.length_b   1.000
_cell.length_c   1.000
_cell.angle_alpha   90.00
_cell.angle_beta   90.00
_cell.angle_gamma   90.00
#
_symmetry.space_group_name_H-M   'P 1'
#
loop_
_entity.id
_entity.type
_entity.pdbx_description
1 polymer ?
#
loop_
_entity_poly.entity_id
_entity_poly.type
_entity_poly.pdbx_seq_one_letter_code
_entity_poly.pdbx_strand_id
1 'polypeptide(L)'
;MKRLLLLLTSLLFVVTTNAQNDSQTEKKVFANQGEQEKYWAEVFFKDHYSAQSYPEFSGKITEIDFNTFKFDDKVIVLDNINRSLKPIFLKGLLYPQIIGDEISFISSLEELKFLSTSPKVKRFKFWLFNKNVSNPTVYLLEITSEQATEKTDIKTFIENGKLTFLKKGWTII
;
A
#
# COMPACT_ATOMS: atom_id res chain seq x y z
N MET A 1 32.36 76.89 -1.38
CA MET A 1 32.25 75.42 -1.32
C MET A 1 30.90 75.10 -0.67
N LYS A 2 29.81 74.99 -1.43
CA LYS A 2 29.24 73.74 -2.00
C LYS A 2 29.10 72.60 -0.99
N ARG A 3 27.82 72.32 -0.62
CA ARG A 3 27.20 71.00 -0.31
C ARG A 3 27.54 70.44 1.09
N LEU A 4 26.68 69.73 1.82
CA LEU A 4 25.42 69.04 1.53
C LEU A 4 24.71 68.81 2.87
N LEU A 5 23.42 69.15 2.99
CA LEU A 5 22.58 68.74 4.11
C LEU A 5 22.16 67.27 3.85
N LEU A 6 22.65 66.33 4.66
CA LEU A 6 22.25 64.92 4.60
C LEU A 6 21.14 64.69 5.64
N LEU A 7 19.90 64.68 5.17
CA LEU A 7 18.74 64.16 5.89
C LEU A 7 18.85 62.64 5.97
N LEU A 8 19.04 62.12 7.19
CA LEU A 8 18.98 60.69 7.46
C LEU A 8 17.51 60.28 7.65
N THR A 9 16.86 59.81 6.60
CA THR A 9 15.54 59.17 6.71
C THR A 9 15.73 57.70 7.10
N SER A 10 15.45 57.36 8.36
CA SER A 10 15.33 55.98 8.80
C SER A 10 14.03 55.38 8.26
N LEU A 11 14.16 54.52 7.26
CA LEU A 11 13.05 53.75 6.72
C LEU A 11 12.75 52.58 7.66
N LEU A 12 11.71 52.71 8.48
CA LEU A 12 11.15 51.59 9.26
C LEU A 12 10.46 50.62 8.29
N PHE A 13 11.13 49.52 7.94
CA PHE A 13 10.45 48.35 7.38
C PHE A 13 9.76 47.60 8.53
N VAL A 14 8.46 47.80 8.67
CA VAL A 14 7.61 46.92 9.48
C VAL A 14 7.49 45.60 8.71
N VAL A 15 8.23 44.58 9.16
CA VAL A 15 7.99 43.21 8.71
C VAL A 15 6.74 42.72 9.43
N THR A 16 5.60 42.74 8.76
CA THR A 16 4.44 41.97 9.22
C THR A 16 4.72 40.50 8.89
N THR A 17 5.15 39.74 9.90
CA THR A 17 5.19 38.28 9.77
C THR A 17 3.76 37.79 9.72
N ASN A 18 3.30 37.36 8.54
CA ASN A 18 2.21 36.40 8.49
C ASN A 18 2.73 35.14 9.15
N ALA A 19 2.30 34.88 10.38
CA ALA A 19 2.47 33.58 11.01
C ALA A 19 1.82 32.57 10.08
N GLN A 20 2.63 31.84 9.30
CA GLN A 20 2.17 30.60 8.70
C GLN A 20 1.69 29.76 9.86
N ASN A 21 0.38 29.48 9.83
CA ASN A 21 -0.26 28.55 10.73
C ASN A 21 0.35 27.18 10.41
N ASP A 22 1.52 26.90 10.99
CA ASP A 22 2.00 25.54 11.14
C ASP A 22 0.93 24.87 11.97
N SER A 23 0.01 24.17 11.30
CA SER A 23 -0.76 23.13 11.94
C SER A 23 0.28 22.14 12.45
N GLN A 24 0.71 22.35 13.69
CA GLN A 24 1.34 21.33 14.50
C GLN A 24 0.33 20.20 14.56
N THR A 25 0.42 19.31 13.58
CA THR A 25 -0.25 18.03 13.66
C THR A 25 0.55 17.34 14.73
N GLU A 26 0.02 17.30 15.96
CA GLU A 26 0.64 16.59 17.07
C GLU A 26 1.14 15.25 16.53
N LYS A 27 2.45 15.01 16.62
CA LYS A 27 3.03 13.75 16.14
C LYS A 27 2.37 12.63 16.95
N LYS A 28 1.44 11.93 16.32
CA LYS A 28 0.79 10.76 16.91
C LYS A 28 1.88 9.78 17.34
N VAL A 29 1.95 9.51 18.64
CA VAL A 29 2.90 8.54 19.21
C VAL A 29 2.27 7.16 19.14
N PHE A 30 3.00 6.19 18.58
CA PHE A 30 2.58 4.79 18.48
C PHE A 30 3.39 3.94 19.46
N ALA A 31 2.78 2.91 20.05
CA ALA A 31 3.49 2.04 20.99
C ALA A 31 4.52 1.14 20.28
N ASN A 32 4.29 0.81 19.01
CA ASN A 32 5.17 -0.01 18.19
C ASN A 32 4.92 0.23 16.69
N GLN A 33 5.82 -0.30 15.85
CA GLN A 33 5.72 -0.22 14.39
C GLN A 33 4.41 -0.82 13.85
N GLY A 34 3.91 -1.91 14.45
CA GLY A 34 2.66 -2.53 14.02
C GLY A 34 1.46 -1.59 14.16
N GLU A 35 1.37 -0.83 15.24
CA GLU A 35 0.33 0.19 15.42
C GLU A 35 0.47 1.35 14.43
N GLN A 36 1.70 1.78 14.18
CA GLN A 36 1.98 2.81 13.19
C GLN A 36 1.56 2.37 11.77
N GLU A 37 1.88 1.14 11.38
CA GLU A 37 1.49 0.59 10.08
C GLU A 37 -0.02 0.41 9.94
N LYS A 38 -0.73 0.03 11.02
CA LYS A 38 -2.20 -0.01 11.00
C LYS A 38 -2.79 1.37 10.73
N TYR A 39 -2.31 2.38 11.45
CA TYR A 39 -2.75 3.76 11.23
C TYR A 39 -2.42 4.26 9.82
N TRP A 40 -1.22 3.96 9.30
CA TRP A 40 -0.86 4.30 7.93
C TRP A 40 -1.77 3.61 6.90
N ALA A 41 -2.14 2.34 7.11
CA ALA A 41 -3.07 1.66 6.23
C ALA A 41 -4.47 2.32 6.25
N GLU A 42 -4.97 2.71 7.43
CA GLU A 42 -6.24 3.44 7.56
C GLU A 42 -6.22 4.76 6.77
N VAL A 43 -5.20 5.58 7.01
CA VAL A 43 -5.02 6.87 6.32
C VAL A 43 -4.85 6.65 4.82
N PHE A 44 -4.06 5.66 4.42
CA PHE A 44 -3.79 5.36 3.02
C PHE A 44 -5.09 5.00 2.26
N PHE A 45 -5.92 4.11 2.81
CA PHE A 45 -7.19 3.78 2.18
C PHE A 45 -8.15 4.99 2.21
N LYS A 46 -8.15 5.81 3.26
CA LYS A 46 -8.98 7.01 3.29
C LYS A 46 -8.62 8.00 2.17
N ASP A 47 -7.32 8.23 1.95
CA ASP A 47 -6.85 9.32 1.09
C ASP A 47 -6.61 8.88 -0.36
N HIS A 48 -6.37 7.59 -0.59
CA HIS A 48 -5.98 7.07 -1.91
C HIS A 48 -6.95 6.08 -2.52
N TYR A 49 -8.01 5.67 -1.80
CA TYR A 49 -8.97 4.73 -2.33
C TYR A 49 -9.75 5.33 -3.50
N SER A 50 -9.76 4.57 -4.58
CA SER A 50 -10.63 4.75 -5.73
C SER A 50 -10.94 3.34 -6.23
N ALA A 51 -12.21 3.05 -6.52
CA ALA A 51 -12.58 1.75 -7.06
C ALA A 51 -11.82 1.51 -8.37
N GLN A 52 -11.16 0.36 -8.46
CA GLN A 52 -10.41 -0.09 -9.62
C GLN A 52 -10.96 -1.44 -10.08
N SER A 53 -10.49 -1.90 -11.23
CA SER A 53 -10.77 -3.23 -11.71
C SER A 53 -9.54 -3.77 -12.42
N TYR A 54 -9.05 -4.90 -11.93
CA TYR A 54 -7.94 -5.62 -12.56
C TYR A 54 -8.48 -6.92 -13.15
N PRO A 55 -8.12 -7.26 -14.39
CA PRO A 55 -8.43 -8.57 -14.92
C PRO A 55 -7.64 -9.64 -14.14
N GLU A 56 -8.27 -10.78 -13.94
CA GLU A 56 -7.58 -12.00 -13.55
C GLU A 56 -6.51 -12.34 -14.62
N PHE A 57 -5.41 -12.93 -14.19
CA PHE A 57 -4.37 -13.37 -15.12
C PHE A 57 -4.95 -14.41 -16.08
N SER A 58 -4.84 -14.14 -17.37
CA SER A 58 -5.41 -14.97 -18.44
C SER A 58 -4.43 -15.98 -19.03
N GLY A 59 -3.14 -15.86 -18.71
CA GLY A 59 -2.09 -16.78 -19.14
C GLY A 59 -2.03 -18.06 -18.33
N LYS A 60 -0.97 -18.84 -18.53
CA LYS A 60 -0.77 -20.11 -17.82
C LYS A 60 -0.19 -19.85 -16.43
N ILE A 61 -0.91 -20.30 -15.40
CA ILE A 61 -0.40 -20.36 -14.01
C ILE A 61 0.08 -21.79 -13.75
N THR A 62 1.34 -21.94 -13.34
CA THR A 62 1.91 -23.22 -12.91
C THR A 62 2.44 -23.06 -11.48
N GLU A 63 1.93 -23.87 -10.56
CA GLU A 63 2.55 -24.04 -9.25
C GLU A 63 3.80 -24.92 -9.42
N ILE A 64 4.98 -24.33 -9.23
CA ILE A 64 6.25 -25.07 -9.28
C ILE A 64 6.44 -25.84 -7.97
N ASP A 65 6.18 -25.15 -6.85
CA ASP A 65 6.15 -25.72 -5.51
C ASP A 65 5.22 -24.87 -4.62
N PHE A 66 5.17 -25.21 -3.32
CA PHE A 66 4.29 -24.55 -2.36
C PHE A 66 4.44 -23.01 -2.30
N ASN A 67 5.65 -22.50 -2.52
CA ASN A 67 6.03 -21.09 -2.42
C ASN A 67 6.29 -20.45 -3.79
N THR A 68 6.39 -21.22 -4.88
CA THR A 68 6.83 -20.70 -6.18
C THR A 68 5.77 -20.89 -7.24
N PHE A 69 5.37 -19.79 -7.88
CA PHE A 69 4.35 -19.75 -8.93
C PHE A 69 4.94 -19.15 -10.20
N LYS A 70 4.62 -19.77 -11.34
CA LYS A 70 5.01 -19.29 -12.66
C LYS A 70 3.77 -18.80 -13.42
N PHE A 71 3.82 -17.56 -13.85
CA PHE A 71 2.84 -16.85 -14.66
C PHE A 71 3.42 -16.65 -16.06
N ASP A 72 3.05 -17.51 -17.00
CA ASP A 72 3.71 -17.68 -18.30
C ASP A 72 5.22 -17.90 -18.15
N ASP A 73 6.05 -16.88 -18.37
CA ASP A 73 7.51 -16.92 -18.26
C ASP A 73 8.03 -16.25 -16.97
N LYS A 74 7.17 -15.55 -16.22
CA LYS A 74 7.54 -14.83 -15.00
C LYS A 74 7.31 -15.67 -13.75
N VAL A 75 8.14 -15.49 -12.73
CA VAL A 75 8.07 -16.26 -11.48
C VAL A 75 7.80 -15.33 -10.30
N ILE A 76 6.90 -15.75 -9.41
CA ILE A 76 6.72 -15.18 -8.07
C ILE A 76 7.17 -16.22 -7.06
N VAL A 77 8.03 -15.79 -6.14
CA VAL A 77 8.40 -16.54 -4.95
C VAL A 77 7.69 -15.92 -3.75
N LEU A 78 7.10 -16.76 -2.90
CA LEU A 78 6.43 -16.39 -1.67
C LEU A 78 7.30 -16.77 -0.47
N ASP A 79 7.45 -15.85 0.47
CA ASP A 79 8.15 -16.08 1.73
C ASP A 79 7.24 -15.76 2.93
N ASN A 80 7.19 -16.68 3.90
CA ASN A 80 6.43 -16.52 5.13
C ASN A 80 4.96 -16.08 4.92
N ILE A 81 4.25 -16.69 3.98
CA ILE A 81 2.83 -16.39 3.69
C ILE A 81 1.91 -17.46 4.28
N ASN A 82 0.77 -17.01 4.83
CA ASN A 82 -0.28 -17.92 5.27
C ASN A 82 -0.83 -18.73 4.08
N ARG A 83 -0.80 -20.07 4.21
CA ARG A 83 -1.27 -21.00 3.17
C ARG A 83 -2.70 -20.73 2.73
N SER A 84 -3.55 -20.19 3.60
CA SER A 84 -4.95 -19.87 3.27
C SER A 84 -5.10 -18.72 2.26
N LEU A 85 -4.05 -17.91 2.07
CA LEU A 85 -4.03 -16.78 1.12
C LEU A 85 -3.41 -17.13 -0.24
N LYS A 86 -2.84 -18.34 -0.36
CA LYS A 86 -2.35 -18.88 -1.64
C LYS A 86 -3.35 -18.81 -2.81
N PRO A 87 -4.68 -18.97 -2.60
CA PRO A 87 -5.66 -18.81 -3.68
C PRO A 87 -5.58 -17.46 -4.41
N ILE A 88 -5.02 -16.40 -3.80
CA ILE A 88 -4.81 -15.10 -4.47
C ILE A 88 -3.94 -15.26 -5.72
N PHE A 89 -2.90 -16.09 -5.64
CA PHE A 89 -1.95 -16.33 -6.73
C PHE A 89 -2.48 -17.38 -7.70
N LEU A 90 -3.05 -18.48 -7.19
CA LEU A 90 -3.60 -19.56 -8.03
C LEU A 90 -4.76 -19.08 -8.92
N LYS A 91 -5.58 -18.17 -8.42
CA LYS A 91 -6.66 -17.56 -9.19
C LYS A 91 -6.14 -16.51 -10.19
N GLY A 92 -4.91 -16.03 -10.03
CA GLY A 92 -4.39 -14.94 -10.84
C GLY A 92 -4.96 -13.57 -10.47
N LEU A 93 -5.34 -13.36 -9.20
CA LEU A 93 -5.71 -12.03 -8.71
C LEU A 93 -4.50 -11.13 -8.51
N LEU A 94 -3.35 -11.70 -8.12
CA LEU A 94 -2.09 -11.00 -7.98
C LEU A 94 -1.01 -11.71 -8.81
N TYR A 95 -0.43 -11.01 -9.79
CA TYR A 95 0.51 -11.55 -10.77
C TYR A 95 1.57 -10.50 -11.16
N PRO A 96 2.74 -10.91 -11.69
CA PRO A 96 3.89 -10.01 -11.85
C PRO A 96 3.59 -8.70 -12.60
N GLN A 97 2.84 -8.78 -13.69
CA GLN A 97 2.57 -7.67 -14.60
C GLN A 97 1.84 -6.50 -13.94
N ILE A 98 1.15 -6.71 -12.81
CA ILE A 98 0.44 -5.64 -12.07
C ILE A 98 1.19 -5.13 -10.83
N ILE A 99 2.31 -5.74 -10.46
CA ILE A 99 3.13 -5.33 -9.29
C ILE A 99 4.58 -4.92 -9.66
N GLY A 100 5.07 -5.30 -10.84
CA GLY A 100 6.35 -4.85 -11.41
C GLY A 100 7.21 -6.01 -11.96
N ASP A 101 8.28 -5.66 -12.68
CA ASP A 101 9.17 -6.65 -13.34
C ASP A 101 10.41 -7.01 -12.53
N GLU A 102 10.78 -6.20 -11.53
CA GLU A 102 11.98 -6.38 -10.71
C GLU A 102 11.73 -7.18 -9.42
N ILE A 103 10.71 -8.03 -9.41
CA ILE A 103 10.32 -8.79 -8.22
C ILE A 103 11.41 -9.80 -7.87
N SER A 104 11.82 -9.80 -6.60
CA SER A 104 12.59 -10.89 -5.98
C SER A 104 11.62 -11.88 -5.33
N PHE A 105 10.85 -11.43 -4.34
CA PHE A 105 9.83 -12.24 -3.67
C PHE A 105 8.77 -11.36 -3.00
N ILE A 106 7.65 -11.99 -2.62
CA ILE A 106 6.58 -11.37 -1.82
C ILE A 106 6.61 -12.01 -0.43
N SER A 107 6.48 -11.21 0.61
CA SER A 107 6.32 -11.71 1.98
C SER A 107 5.21 -11.00 2.73
N SER A 108 4.95 -11.46 3.95
CA SER A 108 4.13 -10.75 4.94
C SER A 108 2.73 -10.38 4.41
N LEU A 109 2.17 -11.24 3.55
CA LEU A 109 0.82 -11.08 3.03
C LEU A 109 -0.18 -11.39 4.15
N GLU A 110 -0.94 -10.37 4.56
CA GLU A 110 -1.91 -10.50 5.64
C GLU A 110 -3.19 -9.71 5.41
N GLU A 111 -4.29 -10.20 5.97
CA GLU A 111 -5.60 -9.51 5.96
C GLU A 111 -5.61 -8.40 7.02
N LEU A 112 -5.94 -7.19 6.58
CA LEU A 112 -6.14 -6.02 7.43
C LEU A 112 -7.58 -6.02 7.98
N LYS A 113 -7.88 -6.96 8.88
CA LYS A 113 -9.24 -7.19 9.41
C LYS A 113 -9.88 -5.94 10.03
N PHE A 114 -9.09 -5.04 10.60
CA PHE A 114 -9.55 -3.77 11.17
C PHE A 114 -10.11 -2.80 10.12
N LEU A 115 -9.81 -3.01 8.84
CA LEU A 115 -10.36 -2.24 7.71
C LEU A 115 -11.60 -2.90 7.08
N SER A 116 -12.07 -4.03 7.63
CA SER A 116 -13.23 -4.74 7.11
C SER A 116 -14.51 -3.97 7.44
N THR A 117 -15.14 -3.37 6.43
CA THR A 117 -16.41 -2.66 6.56
C THR A 117 -17.62 -3.52 6.18
N SER A 118 -17.39 -4.67 5.54
CA SER A 118 -18.43 -5.57 5.03
C SER A 118 -17.85 -6.98 4.81
N PRO A 119 -18.63 -8.06 4.95
CA PRO A 119 -18.18 -9.40 4.59
C PRO A 119 -17.80 -9.53 3.11
N LYS A 120 -18.23 -8.60 2.25
CA LYS A 120 -17.95 -8.58 0.81
C LYS A 120 -16.58 -8.01 0.45
N VAL A 121 -15.93 -7.30 1.37
CA VAL A 121 -14.69 -6.56 1.08
C VAL A 121 -13.62 -6.96 2.08
N LYS A 122 -12.49 -7.44 1.57
CA LYS A 122 -11.31 -7.71 2.40
C LYS A 122 -10.12 -6.95 1.84
N ARG A 123 -9.39 -6.31 2.74
CA ARG A 123 -8.18 -5.56 2.43
C ARG A 123 -6.98 -6.29 2.96
N PHE A 124 -5.89 -6.23 2.22
CA PHE A 124 -4.66 -6.91 2.55
C PHE A 124 -3.49 -5.95 2.38
N LYS A 125 -2.38 -6.27 3.05
CA LYS A 125 -1.07 -5.74 2.69
C LYS A 125 -0.10 -6.87 2.43
N PHE A 126 0.94 -6.58 1.68
CA PHE A 126 2.11 -7.44 1.55
C PHE A 126 3.37 -6.59 1.36
N TRP A 127 4.51 -7.23 1.55
CA TRP A 127 5.82 -6.64 1.30
C TRP A 127 6.35 -7.16 -0.03
N LEU A 128 6.69 -6.24 -0.93
CA LEU A 128 7.34 -6.53 -2.19
C LEU A 128 8.84 -6.26 -2.05
N PHE A 129 9.64 -7.32 -2.17
CA PHE A 129 11.09 -7.21 -2.27
C PHE A 129 11.47 -7.18 -3.74
N ASN A 130 12.11 -6.08 -4.15
CA ASN A 130 12.66 -5.96 -5.50
C ASN A 130 14.13 -6.36 -5.51
N LYS A 131 14.61 -6.83 -6.66
CA LYS A 131 16.02 -7.11 -6.90
C LYS A 131 16.84 -5.85 -6.64
N ASN A 132 17.99 -6.01 -5.99
CA ASN A 132 18.93 -4.93 -5.69
C ASN A 132 18.37 -3.81 -4.79
N VAL A 133 17.25 -4.03 -4.10
CA VAL A 133 16.69 -3.08 -3.13
C VAL A 133 16.66 -3.74 -1.76
N SER A 134 17.33 -3.13 -0.77
CA SER A 134 17.45 -3.71 0.58
C SER A 134 16.12 -3.74 1.34
N ASN A 135 15.29 -2.72 1.13
CA ASN A 135 14.08 -2.49 1.91
C ASN A 135 12.83 -2.85 1.10
N PRO A 136 11.88 -3.60 1.67
CA PRO A 136 10.65 -3.92 0.97
C PRO A 136 9.74 -2.69 0.86
N THR A 137 8.92 -2.72 -0.18
CA THR A 137 7.82 -1.77 -0.33
C THR A 137 6.52 -2.43 0.09
N VAL A 138 5.73 -1.74 0.92
CA VAL A 138 4.37 -2.15 1.26
C VAL A 138 3.45 -1.90 0.08
N TYR A 139 2.67 -2.90 -0.29
CA TYR A 139 1.54 -2.77 -1.18
C TYR A 139 0.25 -3.03 -0.41
N LEU A 140 -0.80 -2.29 -0.76
CA LEU A 140 -2.14 -2.49 -0.24
C LEU A 140 -3.07 -2.90 -1.38
N LEU A 141 -3.95 -3.85 -1.11
CA LEU A 141 -4.92 -4.35 -2.08
C LEU A 141 -6.29 -4.60 -1.45
N GLU A 142 -7.33 -4.56 -2.29
CA GLU A 142 -8.71 -4.91 -1.93
C GLU A 142 -9.20 -6.02 -2.85
N ILE A 143 -9.79 -7.05 -2.25
CA ILE A 143 -10.56 -8.07 -2.97
C ILE A 143 -12.02 -7.92 -2.59
N THR A 144 -12.89 -7.84 -3.59
CA THR A 144 -14.35 -7.78 -3.41
C THR A 144 -14.98 -9.08 -3.90
N SER A 145 -15.80 -9.71 -3.06
CA SER A 145 -16.61 -10.88 -3.39
C SER A 145 -18.08 -10.59 -3.12
N GLU A 146 -18.86 -10.36 -4.18
CA GLU A 146 -20.25 -9.89 -4.07
C GLU A 146 -21.20 -10.87 -3.36
N GLN A 147 -20.89 -12.16 -3.41
CA GLN A 147 -21.70 -13.23 -2.81
C GLN A 147 -21.19 -13.61 -1.40
N ALA A 148 -20.15 -12.95 -0.89
CA ALA A 148 -19.61 -13.31 0.41
C ALA A 148 -20.52 -12.85 1.56
N THR A 149 -20.59 -13.70 2.58
CA THR A 149 -21.31 -13.48 3.84
C THR A 149 -20.33 -13.62 5.00
N GLU A 150 -20.78 -13.31 6.22
CA GLU A 150 -19.95 -13.46 7.43
C GLU A 150 -19.46 -14.90 7.67
N LYS A 151 -20.14 -15.90 7.07
CA LYS A 151 -19.78 -17.32 7.16
C LYS A 151 -18.85 -17.79 6.05
N THR A 152 -18.60 -16.96 5.04
CA THR A 152 -17.73 -17.32 3.92
C THR A 152 -16.29 -17.39 4.40
N ASP A 153 -15.66 -18.57 4.29
CA ASP A 153 -14.26 -18.74 4.64
C ASP A 153 -13.33 -18.01 3.67
N ILE A 154 -12.09 -17.77 4.07
CA ILE A 154 -11.13 -16.96 3.30
C ILE A 154 -10.80 -17.56 1.93
N LYS A 155 -10.74 -18.89 1.79
CA LYS A 155 -10.43 -19.52 0.51
C LYS A 155 -11.59 -19.30 -0.45
N THR A 156 -12.82 -19.62 -0.02
CA THR A 156 -14.03 -19.41 -0.82
C THR A 156 -14.23 -17.92 -1.15
N PHE A 157 -13.90 -17.02 -0.23
CA PHE A 157 -13.94 -15.58 -0.46
C PHE A 157 -13.02 -15.18 -1.61
N ILE A 158 -11.76 -15.62 -1.59
CA ILE A 158 -10.77 -15.28 -2.63
C ILE A 158 -11.17 -15.91 -3.96
N GLU A 159 -11.61 -17.17 -3.98
CA GLU A 159 -12.00 -17.89 -5.19
C GLU A 159 -13.17 -17.23 -5.92
N ASN A 160 -14.07 -16.54 -5.21
CA ASN A 160 -15.18 -15.78 -5.79
C ASN A 160 -14.89 -14.28 -5.92
N GLY A 161 -13.74 -13.82 -5.44
CA GLY A 161 -13.39 -12.41 -5.36
C GLY A 161 -12.77 -11.85 -6.64
N LYS A 162 -12.77 -10.53 -6.76
CA LYS A 162 -12.08 -9.76 -7.81
C LYS A 162 -11.12 -8.77 -7.15
N LEU A 163 -9.97 -8.53 -7.77
CA LEU A 163 -9.05 -7.48 -7.33
C LEU A 163 -9.63 -6.11 -7.75
N THR A 164 -10.03 -5.32 -6.75
CA THR A 164 -10.77 -4.06 -6.91
C THR A 164 -9.99 -2.83 -6.45
N PHE A 165 -8.80 -3.04 -5.87
CA PHE A 165 -7.83 -2.00 -5.57
C PHE A 165 -6.44 -2.63 -5.45
N LEU A 166 -5.43 -1.96 -5.99
CA LEU A 166 -4.02 -2.29 -5.76
C LEU A 166 -3.20 -1.01 -5.82
N LYS A 167 -2.37 -0.75 -4.81
CA LYS A 167 -1.51 0.42 -4.84
C LYS A 167 -0.26 0.25 -3.99
N LYS A 168 0.83 0.85 -4.49
CA LYS A 168 2.08 1.02 -3.75
C LYS A 168 1.88 1.98 -2.57
N GLY A 169 2.29 1.55 -1.39
CA GLY A 169 2.31 2.34 -0.16
C GLY A 169 3.70 2.89 0.13
N TRP A 170 4.17 2.67 1.36
CA TRP A 170 5.45 3.15 1.87
C TRP A 170 6.55 2.08 1.79
N THR A 171 7.80 2.49 2.01
CA THR A 171 8.95 1.59 2.17
C THR A 171 9.17 1.33 3.66
N ILE A 172 9.46 0.09 4.04
CA ILE A 172 9.87 -0.25 5.41
C ILE A 172 11.32 0.21 5.59
N ILE A 173 11.63 0.90 6.69
CA ILE A 173 12.96 1.45 6.99
C ILE A 173 13.47 0.96 8.33
#